data_AF-A0A963S606-F1
#
_entry.id   AF-A0A963S606-F1
#
_cell.length_a   1.000
_cell.length_b   1.000
_cell.length_c   1.000
_cell.angle_alpha   90.00
_cell.angle_beta   90.00
_cell.angle_gamma   90.00
#
_symmetry.space_group_name_H-M   'P 1'
#
loop_
_entity.id
_entity.type
_entity.pdbx_description
1 polymer ?
#
loop_
_entity_poly.entity_id
_entity_poly.type
_entity_poly.pdbx_seq_one_letter_code
_entity_poly.pdbx_strand_id
1 'polypeptide(L)' 'MTETNVPACLNHAREEMLLALGASTEADAIEHRRLADEYMIEAVEDLHREPGREHDWSELRAHRQAYA' A
#
# COMPACT_ATOMS: atom_id res chain seq x y z
N MET A 1 -17.29 11.10 6.75
CA MET A 1 -16.47 10.44 5.72
C MET A 1 -15.27 9.88 6.44
N THR A 2 -15.10 8.57 6.43
CA THR A 2 -13.95 7.91 7.06
C THR A 2 -12.70 8.36 6.34
N GLU A 3 -11.78 8.96 7.08
CA GLU A 3 -10.49 9.40 6.59
C GLU A 3 -9.70 8.19 6.06
N THR A 4 -9.25 8.25 4.82
CA THR A 4 -8.35 7.24 4.26
C THR A 4 -7.00 7.34 4.98
N ASN A 5 -6.53 6.23 5.56
CA ASN A 5 -5.20 6.15 6.15
C ASN A 5 -4.18 5.85 5.03
N VAL A 6 -3.66 6.91 4.39
CA VAL A 6 -2.68 6.82 3.29
C VAL A 6 -1.50 5.88 3.62
N PRO A 7 -0.83 6.00 4.79
CA PRO A 7 0.19 5.03 5.21
C PRO A 7 -0.26 3.57 5.18
N ALA A 8 -1.47 3.27 5.65
CA ALA A 8 -2.00 1.90 5.62
C ALA A 8 -2.26 1.41 4.19
N CYS A 9 -2.85 2.25 3.32
CA CYS A 9 -3.03 1.93 1.90
C CYS A 9 -1.69 1.60 1.23
N LEU A 10 -0.65 2.40 1.47
CA LEU A 10 0.68 2.15 0.90
C LEU A 10 1.34 0.88 1.45
N ASN A 11 1.12 0.56 2.73
CA ASN A 11 1.58 -0.71 3.30
C ASN A 11 0.89 -1.91 2.66
N HIS A 12 -0.44 -1.87 2.51
CA HIS A 12 -1.18 -2.95 1.84
C HIS A 12 -0.80 -3.09 0.37
N ALA A 13 -0.63 -1.97 -0.35
CA ALA A 13 -0.14 -2.01 -1.72
C ALA A 13 1.22 -2.72 -1.83
N ARG A 14 2.13 -2.45 -0.89
CA ARG A 14 3.42 -3.13 -0.81
C ARG A 14 3.27 -4.63 -0.52
N GLU A 15 2.43 -5.00 0.44
CA GLU A 15 2.18 -6.41 0.80
C GLU A 15 1.65 -7.20 -0.38
N GLU A 16 0.64 -6.67 -1.06
CA GLU A 16 0.06 -7.27 -2.26
C GLU A 16 1.09 -7.40 -3.39
N MET A 17 1.93 -6.39 -3.60
CA MET A 17 3.02 -6.49 -4.59
C MET A 17 4.04 -7.58 -4.24
N LEU A 18 4.37 -7.76 -2.95
CA LEU A 18 5.26 -8.85 -2.51
C LEU A 18 4.61 -10.23 -2.72
N LEU A 19 3.31 -10.35 -2.46
CA LEU A 19 2.55 -11.57 -2.75
C LEU A 19 2.51 -11.86 -4.26
N ALA A 20 2.32 -10.84 -5.09
CA ALA A 20 2.34 -10.98 -6.55
C ALA A 20 3.69 -11.49 -7.08
N LEU A 21 4.80 -11.04 -6.48
CA LEU A 21 6.15 -11.49 -6.84
C LEU A 21 6.43 -12.93 -6.36
N GLY A 22 5.82 -13.35 -5.25
CA GLY A 22 5.93 -14.69 -4.69
C GLY A 22 4.85 -15.67 -5.17
N ALA A 23 3.95 -15.24 -6.06
CA ALA A 23 2.79 -16.00 -6.48
C ALA A 23 3.19 -17.29 -7.23
N SER A 24 2.49 -18.39 -6.92
CA SER A 24 2.74 -19.69 -7.54
C SER A 24 2.11 -19.82 -8.93
N THR A 25 1.14 -18.96 -9.25
CA THR A 25 0.46 -18.94 -10.54
C THR A 25 0.40 -17.52 -11.09
N GLU A 26 0.29 -17.41 -12.42
CA GLU A 26 0.12 -16.12 -13.08
C GLU A 26 -1.23 -15.46 -12.72
N ALA A 27 -2.28 -16.25 -12.53
CA ALA A 27 -3.59 -15.74 -12.13
C ALA A 27 -3.53 -15.08 -10.74
N ASP A 28 -2.89 -15.72 -9.76
CA ASP A 28 -2.70 -15.13 -8.43
C ASP A 28 -1.82 -13.88 -8.50
N ALA A 29 -0.77 -13.91 -9.33
CA ALA A 29 0.09 -12.75 -9.53
C ALA A 29 -0.66 -11.54 -10.11
N ILE A 30 -1.63 -11.78 -11.01
CA ILE A 30 -2.49 -10.74 -11.60
C ILE A 30 -3.44 -10.19 -10.53
N GLU A 31 -4.07 -11.05 -9.73
CA GLU A 31 -5.01 -10.60 -8.70
C GLU A 31 -4.32 -9.75 -7.63
N HIS A 32 -3.17 -10.20 -7.13
CA HIS A 32 -2.39 -9.43 -6.16
C HIS A 32 -1.90 -8.09 -6.73
N ARG A 33 -1.52 -8.03 -8.02
CA ARG A 33 -1.19 -6.74 -8.67
C ARG A 33 -2.40 -5.82 -8.74
N ARG A 34 -3.57 -6.34 -9.08
CA ARG A 34 -4.82 -5.58 -9.15
C ARG A 34 -5.15 -4.96 -7.79
N LEU A 35 -5.04 -5.73 -6.71
CA LEU A 35 -5.26 -5.23 -5.35
C LEU A 35 -4.21 -4.19 -4.94
N ALA A 36 -2.93 -4.40 -5.29
CA ALA A 36 -1.89 -3.42 -5.04
C ALA A 36 -2.18 -2.08 -5.73
N ASP A 37 -2.65 -2.11 -6.99
CA ASP A 37 -3.02 -0.93 -7.75
C ASP A 37 -4.23 -0.20 -7.13
N GLU A 38 -5.24 -0.92 -6.64
CA GLU A 38 -6.40 -0.33 -5.94
C GLU A 38 -5.97 0.47 -4.71
N TYR A 39 -5.14 -0.12 -3.85
CA TYR A 39 -4.63 0.58 -2.66
C TYR A 39 -3.75 1.78 -3.02
N MET A 40 -2.94 1.69 -4.10
CA MET A 40 -2.15 2.82 -4.58
C MET A 40 -3.01 3.96 -5.09
N ILE A 41 -4.06 3.65 -5.86
CA ILE A 41 -5.00 4.67 -6.36
C ILE A 41 -5.66 5.38 -5.19
N GLU A 42 -6.15 4.65 -4.20
CA GLU A 42 -6.79 5.24 -3.02
C GLU A 42 -5.83 6.18 -2.25
N ALA A 43 -4.59 5.74 -2.04
CA ALA A 43 -3.56 6.55 -1.39
C ALA A 43 -3.25 7.83 -2.16
N VAL A 44 -3.11 7.74 -3.49
CA VAL A 44 -2.81 8.88 -4.36
C VAL A 44 -3.98 9.86 -4.44
N GLU A 45 -5.20 9.36 -4.50
CA GLU A 45 -6.39 10.21 -4.51
C GLU A 45 -6.53 11.02 -3.23
N ASP A 46 -6.28 10.43 -2.05
CA ASP A 46 -6.35 11.16 -0.78
C ASP A 46 -5.21 12.20 -0.65
N LEU A 47 -3.98 11.85 -1.06
CA LEU A 47 -2.86 12.79 -1.12
C LEU A 47 -3.14 13.99 -2.03
N HIS A 48 -3.83 13.77 -3.16
CA HIS A 48 -4.24 14.84 -4.05
C HIS A 48 -5.43 15.63 -3.53
N ARG A 49 -6.34 15.00 -2.78
CA ARG A 49 -7.51 15.66 -2.19
C ARG A 49 -7.09 16.65 -1.11
N GLU A 50 -6.12 16.29 -0.28
CA GLU A 50 -5.65 17.13 0.83
C GLU A 50 -4.10 17.20 0.90
N PRO A 51 -3.45 17.91 -0.04
CA PRO A 51 -1.98 17.94 -0.14
C PRO A 51 -1.26 18.61 1.04
N GLY A 52 -2.00 19.26 1.95
CA GLY A 52 -1.48 19.85 3.18
C GLY A 52 -1.80 19.06 4.44
N ARG A 53 -2.47 17.91 4.31
CA ARG A 53 -2.81 17.06 5.45
C ARG A 53 -1.56 16.37 5.97
N GLU A 54 -1.35 16.46 7.27
CA GLU A 54 -0.31 15.66 7.93
C GLU A 54 -0.80 14.21 8.03
N HIS A 55 0.01 13.29 7.52
CA HIS A 55 -0.22 11.85 7.66
C HIS A 55 0.82 11.27 8.63
N ASP A 56 0.40 10.32 9.46
CA ASP A 56 1.33 9.60 10.34
C ASP A 56 2.12 8.54 9.56
N TRP A 57 3.31 8.90 9.11
CA TRP A 57 4.19 8.03 8.36
C TRP A 57 4.94 6.99 9.22
N SER A 58 4.69 6.91 10.53
CA SER A 58 5.38 6.00 11.43
C SER A 58 5.16 4.53 11.04
N GLU A 59 3.96 4.19 10.56
CA GLU A 59 3.58 2.84 10.14
C GLU A 59 4.33 2.32 8.89
N LEU A 60 4.85 3.23 8.05
CA LEU A 60 5.60 2.86 6.84
C LEU A 60 7.06 2.44 7.15
N ARG A 61 7.60 2.78 8.33
CA ARG A 61 9.03 2.55 8.67
C ARG A 61 9.26 1.33 9.55
N ALA A 62 8.23 0.76 10.15
CA ALA A 62 8.34 -0.28 11.18
C ALA A 62 9.08 -1.55 10.71
N HIS A 63 9.08 -1.86 9.40
CA HIS A 63 9.69 -3.10 8.89
C HIS A 63 11.18 -3.03 8.54
N ARG A 64 11.87 -1.89 8.71
CA ARG A 64 13.30 -1.79 8.34
C ARG A 64 14.25 -2.46 9.36
N GLN A 65 13.77 -2.86 10.54
CA GLN A 65 14.63 -3.39 11.63
C GLN A 65 14.80 -4.92 11.67
N ALA A 66 14.22 -5.68 10.74
CA ALA A 66 14.30 -7.16 10.79
C ALA A 66 15.47 -7.79 9.99
N TYR A 67 16.40 -7.00 9.45
CA TYR A 67 17.55 -7.49 8.67
C TYR A 67 18.88 -6.85 9.13
N ALA A 68 19.18 -6.94 10.42
CA ALA A 68 20.50 -6.62 10.98
C ALA A 68 21.12 -7.87 11.60
#